data_AF-A0A1M5MRT6-F1
#
_entry.id   AF-A0A1M5MRT6-F1
#
_cell.length_a   1.000
_cell.length_b   1.000
_cell.length_c   1.000
_cell.angle_alpha   90.00
_cell.angle_beta   90.00
_cell.angle_gamma   90.00
#
_symmetry.space_group_name_H-M   'P 1'
#
loop_
_entity.id
_entity.type
_entity.pdbx_description
1 polymer ?
#
loop_
_entity_poly.entity_id
_entity_poly.type
_entity_poly.pdbx_seq_one_letter_code
_entity_poly.pdbx_strand_id
1 'polypeptide(L)'
;MQWYVYLITVSATAVLGFFAFELLGRPIRSFFELRRRILERMLVLGSISLPKPREMAVSSREIREYDQAMRNVGEAQRIFRDLGFQLLAFGENEPATRNALGLLGLNIIAAGRELINLSEAYPRPDTDRVGLRNQIERALGVTDAAFPFSRQRQQRERARERGMHNERERLISLSSR
;
A
#
# COMPACT_ATOMS: atom_id res chain seq x y z
N MET A 1 27.58 -28.29 37.78
CA MET A 1 28.11 -28.60 36.43
C MET A 1 27.08 -28.27 35.33
N GLN A 2 26.45 -27.07 35.30
CA GLN A 2 25.39 -26.76 34.31
C GLN A 2 25.62 -25.44 33.53
N TRP A 3 26.64 -24.65 33.89
CA TRP A 3 26.89 -23.34 33.28
C TRP A 3 27.27 -23.43 31.79
N TYR A 4 27.93 -24.51 31.36
CA TYR A 4 28.31 -24.71 29.96
C TYR A 4 27.10 -24.95 29.04
N VAL A 5 26.01 -25.54 29.54
CA VAL A 5 24.78 -25.75 28.76
C VAL A 5 24.14 -24.42 28.40
N TYR A 6 24.14 -23.45 29.33
CA TYR A 6 23.66 -22.10 29.07
C TYR A 6 24.51 -21.37 28.02
N LEU A 7 25.84 -21.51 28.07
CA LEU A 7 26.70 -20.90 27.07
C LEU A 7 26.49 -21.49 25.66
N ILE A 8 26.34 -22.81 25.57
CA ILE A 8 26.06 -23.48 24.29
C ILE A 8 24.71 -23.06 23.74
N THR A 9 23.66 -23.03 24.58
CA THR A 9 22.31 -22.65 24.14
C THR A 9 22.21 -21.18 23.73
N VAL A 10 22.83 -20.26 24.48
CA VAL A 10 22.88 -18.84 24.11
C VAL A 10 23.64 -18.63 22.79
N SER A 11 24.79 -19.29 22.63
CA SER A 11 25.59 -19.18 21.40
C SER A 11 24.86 -19.75 20.19
N ALA A 12 24.22 -20.92 20.35
CA ALA A 12 23.42 -21.54 19.30
C ALA A 12 22.22 -20.67 18.90
N THR A 13 21.54 -20.07 19.88
CA THR A 13 20.40 -19.17 19.64
C THR A 13 20.84 -17.90 18.92
N ALA A 14 21.99 -17.32 19.30
CA ALA A 14 22.54 -16.13 18.65
C ALA A 14 22.91 -16.41 17.19
N VAL A 15 23.56 -17.54 16.91
CA VAL A 15 23.92 -17.96 15.55
C VAL A 15 22.66 -18.22 14.71
N LEU A 16 21.68 -18.93 15.25
CA LEU A 16 20.38 -19.15 14.58
C LEU A 16 19.66 -17.83 14.30
N GLY A 17 19.66 -16.89 15.25
CA GLY A 17 19.08 -15.57 15.06
C GLY A 17 19.78 -14.77 13.97
N PHE A 18 21.11 -14.84 13.91
CA PHE A 18 21.90 -14.20 12.86
C PHE A 18 21.58 -14.78 11.48
N PHE A 19 21.56 -16.10 11.33
CA PHE A 19 21.17 -16.76 10.09
C PHE A 19 19.75 -16.41 9.68
N ALA A 20 18.79 -16.43 10.61
CA ALA A 20 17.41 -16.02 10.34
C ALA A 20 17.34 -14.56 9.88
N PHE A 21 18.10 -13.66 10.51
CA PHE A 21 18.16 -12.25 10.11
C PHE A 21 18.80 -12.06 8.73
N GLU A 22 19.84 -12.81 8.39
CA GLU A 22 20.52 -12.66 7.10
C GLU A 22 19.71 -13.26 5.94
N LEU A 23 19.08 -14.42 6.18
CA LEU A 23 18.17 -15.08 5.23
C LEU A 23 16.90 -14.25 4.99
N LEU A 24 16.28 -13.73 6.05
CA LEU A 24 15.01 -12.99 5.94
C LEU A 24 15.22 -11.49 5.70
N GLY A 25 16.36 -10.92 6.08
CA GLY A 25 16.59 -9.48 6.04
C GLY A 25 16.58 -8.92 4.62
N ARG A 26 17.22 -9.62 3.67
CA ARG A 26 17.21 -9.24 2.25
C ARG A 26 15.81 -9.32 1.62
N PRO A 27 15.09 -10.46 1.69
CA PRO A 27 13.76 -10.56 1.08
C PRO A 27 12.74 -9.66 1.77
N ILE A 28 12.79 -9.49 3.10
CA ILE A 28 11.93 -8.53 3.82
C ILE A 28 12.15 -7.10 3.29
N ARG A 29 13.41 -6.69 3.07
CA ARG A 29 13.71 -5.36 2.54
C ARG A 29 13.18 -5.19 1.11
N SER A 30 13.38 -6.19 0.25
CA SER A 30 12.83 -6.19 -1.11
C SER A 30 11.30 -6.07 -1.12
N PHE A 31 10.62 -6.79 -0.22
CA PHE A 31 9.19 -6.68 -0.03
C PHE A 31 8.75 -5.27 0.41
N PHE A 32 9.45 -4.64 1.35
CA PHE A 32 9.13 -3.27 1.77
C PHE A 32 9.38 -2.23 0.67
N GLU A 33 10.38 -2.44 -0.18
CA GLU A 33 10.60 -1.59 -1.36
C GLU A 33 9.47 -1.75 -2.38
N LEU A 34 9.04 -2.99 -2.65
CA LEU A 34 7.89 -3.27 -3.52
C LEU A 34 6.62 -2.62 -2.96
N ARG A 35 6.38 -2.75 -1.65
CA ARG A 35 5.28 -2.10 -0.93
C ARG A 35 5.31 -0.58 -1.10
N ARG A 36 6.49 0.03 -0.93
CA ARG A 36 6.64 1.48 -1.08
C ARG A 36 6.30 1.93 -2.50
N ARG A 37 6.76 1.21 -3.51
CA ARG A 37 6.43 1.50 -4.92
C ARG A 37 4.92 1.37 -5.18
N ILE A 38 4.27 0.34 -4.64
CA ILE A 38 2.81 0.17 -4.79
C ILE A 38 2.07 1.38 -4.19
N LEU A 39 2.43 1.79 -2.97
CA LEU A 39 1.78 2.92 -2.29
C LEU A 39 2.03 4.25 -3.02
N GLU A 40 3.27 4.51 -3.46
CA GLU A 40 3.60 5.70 -4.24
C GLU A 40 2.79 5.74 -5.54
N ARG A 41 2.66 4.61 -6.25
CA ARG A 41 1.85 4.51 -7.47
C ARG A 41 0.36 4.68 -7.17
N MET A 42 -0.17 4.07 -6.11
CA MET A 42 -1.56 4.25 -5.70
C MET A 42 -1.88 5.71 -5.36
N LEU A 43 -0.98 6.42 -4.68
CA LEU A 43 -1.19 7.84 -4.35
C LEU A 43 -1.20 8.71 -5.61
N VAL A 44 -0.26 8.49 -6.52
CA VAL A 44 -0.24 9.19 -7.81
C VAL A 44 -1.53 8.91 -8.58
N LEU A 45 -1.96 7.66 -8.65
CA LEU A 45 -3.16 7.25 -9.38
C LEU A 45 -4.46 7.72 -8.71
N GLY A 46 -4.50 7.77 -7.38
CA GLY A 46 -5.62 8.32 -6.62
C GLY A 46 -5.79 9.83 -6.81
N SER A 47 -4.73 10.54 -7.20
CA SER A 47 -4.80 11.96 -7.57
C SER A 47 -5.31 12.19 -9.00
N ILE A 48 -5.39 11.15 -9.84
CA ILE A 48 -5.91 11.26 -11.20
C ILE A 48 -7.43 11.32 -11.13
N SER A 49 -7.99 12.45 -11.57
CA SER A 49 -9.43 12.62 -11.73
C SER A 49 -10.00 11.53 -12.62
N LEU A 50 -10.90 10.72 -12.07
CA LEU A 50 -11.66 9.74 -12.83
C LEU A 50 -12.36 10.43 -14.00
N PRO A 51 -12.25 9.90 -15.23
CA PRO A 51 -12.87 10.50 -16.40
C PRO A 51 -14.37 10.70 -16.19
N LYS A 52 -14.89 11.85 -16.65
CA LYS A 52 -16.33 12.08 -16.71
C LYS A 52 -16.97 11.13 -17.72
N PRO A 53 -18.26 10.78 -17.58
CA PRO A 53 -18.96 10.00 -18.58
C PRO A 53 -18.81 10.64 -19.96
N ARG A 54 -18.50 9.83 -20.98
CA ARG A 54 -18.29 10.31 -22.36
C ARG A 54 -19.51 11.08 -22.88
N GLU A 55 -20.70 10.71 -22.43
CA GLU A 55 -21.97 11.34 -22.79
C GLU A 55 -22.06 12.82 -22.35
N MET A 56 -21.24 13.24 -21.37
CA MET A 56 -21.19 14.64 -20.92
C MET A 56 -20.14 15.47 -21.66
N ALA A 57 -19.31 14.88 -22.51
CA ALA A 57 -18.28 15.59 -23.27
C ALA A 57 -18.90 16.16 -24.55
N VAL A 58 -19.20 17.46 -24.55
CA VAL A 58 -19.87 18.14 -25.67
C VAL A 58 -18.83 18.76 -26.62
N SER A 59 -17.62 19.03 -26.14
CA SER A 59 -16.55 19.64 -26.92
C SER A 59 -15.45 18.67 -27.33
N SER A 60 -14.81 18.93 -28.48
CA SER A 60 -13.64 18.16 -28.96
C SER A 60 -12.47 18.18 -27.96
N ARG A 61 -12.37 19.22 -27.14
CA ARG A 61 -11.37 19.32 -26.08
C ARG A 61 -11.67 18.35 -24.94
N GLU A 62 -12.92 18.29 -24.47
CA GLU A 62 -13.35 17.35 -23.43
C GLU A 62 -13.22 15.89 -23.90
N ILE A 63 -13.46 15.60 -25.18
CA ILE A 63 -13.25 14.27 -25.76
C ILE A 63 -11.76 13.88 -25.69
N ARG A 64 -10.84 14.78 -26.02
CA ARG A 64 -9.39 14.52 -25.89
C ARG A 64 -8.95 14.34 -24.44
N GLU A 65 -9.49 15.14 -23.53
CA GLU A 65 -9.21 15.01 -22.09
C GLU A 65 -9.74 13.67 -21.54
N TYR A 66 -10.92 13.23 -22.00
CA TYR A 66 -11.46 11.91 -21.69
C TYR A 66 -10.56 10.77 -22.21
N ASP A 67 -10.14 10.83 -23.47
CA ASP A 67 -9.28 9.80 -24.07
C ASP A 67 -7.93 9.71 -23.36
N GLN A 68 -7.36 10.85 -22.94
CA GLN A 68 -6.12 10.88 -22.16
C GLN A 68 -6.33 10.26 -20.76
N ALA A 69 -7.42 10.61 -20.09
CA ALA A 69 -7.75 10.04 -18.79
C ALA A 69 -7.97 8.52 -18.85
N MET A 70 -8.63 8.02 -19.91
CA MET A 70 -8.79 6.59 -20.18
C MET A 70 -7.46 5.88 -20.41
N ARG A 71 -6.53 6.46 -21.16
CA ARG A 71 -5.17 5.90 -21.32
C ARG A 71 -4.43 5.81 -20.00
N ASN A 72 -4.45 6.89 -19.21
CA ASN A 72 -3.81 6.92 -17.89
C ASN A 72 -4.39 5.84 -16.95
N VAL A 73 -5.71 5.62 -17.01
CA VAL A 73 -6.38 4.53 -16.27
C VAL A 73 -5.93 3.16 -16.76
N GLY A 74 -5.84 2.94 -18.07
CA GLY A 74 -5.35 1.66 -18.62
C GLY A 74 -3.89 1.37 -18.22
N GLU A 75 -3.04 2.39 -18.18
CA GLU A 75 -1.67 2.27 -17.66
C GLU A 75 -1.65 1.93 -16.17
N ALA A 76 -2.50 2.59 -15.37
CA ALA A 76 -2.68 2.30 -13.96
C ALA A 76 -3.02 0.82 -13.71
N GLN A 77 -4.00 0.28 -14.44
CA GLN A 77 -4.41 -1.12 -14.35
C GLN A 77 -3.27 -2.07 -14.70
N ARG A 78 -2.53 -1.79 -15.77
CA ARG A 78 -1.36 -2.60 -16.16
C ARG A 78 -0.31 -2.63 -15.05
N ILE A 79 -0.02 -1.48 -14.45
CA ILE A 79 0.93 -1.37 -13.34
C ILE A 79 0.45 -2.15 -12.12
N PHE A 80 -0.81 -2.03 -11.72
CA PHE A 80 -1.33 -2.78 -10.56
C PHE A 80 -1.32 -4.29 -10.78
N ARG A 81 -1.68 -4.72 -11.99
CA ARG A 81 -1.67 -6.13 -12.36
C ARG A 81 -0.24 -6.69 -12.35
N ASP A 82 0.71 -5.97 -12.93
CA ASP A 82 2.13 -6.35 -12.93
C ASP A 82 2.69 -6.45 -11.50
N LEU A 83 2.40 -5.47 -10.65
CA LEU A 83 2.78 -5.49 -9.23
C LEU A 83 2.13 -6.65 -8.46
N GLY A 84 0.86 -6.95 -8.76
CA GLY A 84 0.15 -8.10 -8.19
C GLY A 84 0.82 -9.43 -8.58
N PHE A 85 1.22 -9.59 -9.83
CA PHE A 85 1.99 -10.76 -10.28
C PHE A 85 3.37 -10.83 -9.63
N GLN A 86 4.09 -9.72 -9.50
CA GLN A 86 5.38 -9.69 -8.80
C GLN A 86 5.24 -10.12 -7.33
N LEU A 87 4.19 -9.69 -6.64
CA LEU A 87 3.89 -10.12 -5.26
C LEU A 87 3.59 -11.62 -5.17
N LEU A 88 2.82 -12.15 -6.12
CA LEU A 88 2.54 -13.59 -6.18
C LEU A 88 3.82 -14.39 -6.43
N ALA A 89 4.60 -14.01 -7.44
CA ALA A 89 5.86 -14.66 -7.76
C ALA A 89 6.85 -14.58 -6.59
N PHE A 90 6.90 -13.46 -5.87
CA PHE A 90 7.70 -13.34 -4.65
C PHE A 90 7.23 -14.32 -3.56
N GLY A 91 5.92 -14.42 -3.33
CA GLY A 91 5.35 -15.34 -2.34
C GLY A 91 5.55 -16.82 -2.69
N GLU A 92 5.69 -17.16 -3.97
CA GLU A 92 5.98 -18.52 -4.45
C GLU A 92 7.48 -18.86 -4.36
N ASN A 93 8.35 -17.92 -4.70
CA ASN A 93 9.81 -18.13 -4.69
C ASN A 93 10.40 -18.09 -3.27
N GLU A 94 9.76 -17.40 -2.32
CA GLU A 94 10.29 -17.17 -0.96
C GLU A 94 9.35 -17.70 0.14
N PRO A 95 9.20 -19.04 0.29
CA PRO A 95 8.25 -19.63 1.23
C PRO A 95 8.59 -19.32 2.70
N ALA A 96 9.87 -19.18 3.05
CA ALA A 96 10.29 -18.79 4.39
C ALA A 96 9.83 -17.37 4.73
N THR A 97 9.99 -16.44 3.79
CA THR A 97 9.54 -15.05 3.94
C THR A 97 8.02 -14.97 3.98
N ARG A 98 7.32 -15.76 3.16
CA ARG A 98 5.86 -15.90 3.22
C ARG A 98 5.38 -16.35 4.60
N ASN A 99 6.00 -17.38 5.18
CA ASN A 99 5.62 -17.89 6.50
C ASN A 99 5.92 -16.85 7.59
N ALA A 100 7.10 -16.22 7.54
CA ALA A 100 7.48 -15.17 8.49
C ALA A 100 6.52 -13.97 8.44
N LEU A 101 6.15 -13.53 7.24
CA LEU A 101 5.15 -12.47 7.05
C LEU A 101 3.75 -12.94 7.48
N GLY A 102 3.38 -14.20 7.21
CA GLY A 102 2.13 -14.80 7.68
C GLY A 102 2.00 -14.77 9.21
N LEU A 103 3.08 -15.03 9.95
CA LEU A 103 3.11 -14.90 11.41
C LEU A 103 2.88 -13.45 11.90
N LEU A 104 3.22 -12.47 11.07
CA LEU A 104 2.97 -11.05 11.32
C LEU A 104 1.57 -10.59 10.83
N GLY A 105 0.73 -11.52 10.37
CA GLY A 105 -0.59 -11.22 9.79
C GLY A 105 -0.56 -10.73 8.34
N LEU A 106 0.61 -10.81 7.68
CA LEU A 106 0.84 -10.33 6.33
C LEU A 106 0.73 -11.45 5.31
N ASN A 107 -0.42 -11.51 4.63
CA ASN A 107 -0.63 -12.49 3.56
C ASN A 107 -0.30 -11.88 2.18
N ILE A 108 0.94 -12.09 1.73
CA ILE A 108 1.47 -11.60 0.45
C ILE A 108 0.62 -12.08 -0.74
N ILE A 109 0.14 -13.33 -0.70
CA ILE A 109 -0.65 -13.93 -1.77
C ILE A 109 -2.03 -13.27 -1.85
N ALA A 110 -2.66 -13.05 -0.69
CA ALA A 110 -3.93 -12.33 -0.64
C ALA A 110 -3.76 -10.90 -1.18
N ALA A 111 -2.70 -10.19 -0.78
CA ALA A 111 -2.40 -8.85 -1.27
C ALA A 111 -2.15 -8.81 -2.78
N GLY A 112 -1.40 -9.77 -3.33
CA GLY A 112 -1.16 -9.90 -4.77
C GLY A 112 -2.45 -10.16 -5.56
N ARG A 113 -3.33 -11.04 -5.07
CA ARG A 113 -4.65 -11.29 -5.68
C ARG A 113 -5.56 -10.08 -5.62
N GLU A 114 -5.60 -9.36 -4.49
CA GLU A 114 -6.40 -8.14 -4.37
C GLU A 114 -5.93 -7.04 -5.34
N LEU A 115 -4.62 -6.90 -5.57
CA LEU A 115 -4.09 -5.98 -6.57
C LEU A 115 -4.53 -6.33 -8.00
N ILE A 116 -4.54 -7.63 -8.33
CA ILE A 116 -5.03 -8.11 -9.63
C ILE A 116 -6.54 -7.84 -9.74
N ASN A 117 -7.32 -8.18 -8.72
CA ASN A 117 -8.75 -7.90 -8.68
C ASN A 117 -9.05 -6.39 -8.82
N LEU A 118 -8.25 -5.53 -8.18
CA LEU A 118 -8.38 -4.08 -8.28
C LEU A 118 -8.08 -3.59 -9.71
N SER A 119 -7.10 -4.18 -10.38
CA SER A 119 -6.81 -3.89 -11.78
C SER A 119 -7.97 -4.25 -12.71
N GLU A 120 -8.70 -5.33 -12.41
CA GLU A 120 -9.88 -5.76 -13.17
C GLU A 120 -11.12 -4.93 -12.83
N ALA A 121 -11.20 -4.42 -11.60
CA ALA A 121 -12.33 -3.64 -11.11
C ALA A 121 -12.27 -2.14 -11.48
N TYR A 122 -11.07 -1.61 -11.77
CA TYR A 122 -10.92 -0.28 -12.38
C TYR A 122 -11.68 -0.22 -13.71
N PRO A 123 -12.29 0.94 -14.05
CA PRO A 123 -13.67 0.99 -14.50
C PRO A 123 -13.89 0.34 -15.88
N ARG A 124 -14.85 -0.59 -15.89
CA ARG A 124 -15.82 -0.63 -16.99
C ARG A 124 -16.62 0.68 -16.93
N PRO A 125 -16.98 1.28 -18.08
CA PRO A 125 -17.64 2.59 -18.16
C PRO A 125 -18.93 2.76 -17.32
N ASP A 126 -19.53 1.66 -16.85
CA ASP A 126 -20.78 1.63 -16.09
C ASP A 126 -20.62 1.59 -14.56
N THR A 127 -19.40 1.45 -14.04
CA THR A 127 -19.23 1.28 -12.59
C THR A 127 -19.35 2.62 -11.86
N ASP A 128 -20.36 2.74 -11.00
CA ASP A 128 -20.58 3.91 -10.14
C ASP A 128 -19.31 4.30 -9.38
N ARG A 129 -18.98 5.59 -9.41
CA ARG A 129 -17.80 6.21 -8.80
C ARG A 129 -17.72 5.89 -7.29
N VAL A 130 -18.88 5.77 -6.64
CA VAL A 130 -19.00 5.40 -5.23
C VAL A 130 -18.59 3.93 -4.99
N GLY A 131 -18.98 3.04 -5.91
CA GLY A 131 -18.61 1.62 -5.87
C GLY A 131 -17.11 1.40 -6.05
N LEU A 132 -16.49 2.10 -7.00
CA LEU A 132 -15.05 2.03 -7.22
C LEU A 132 -14.28 2.55 -6.00
N ARG A 133 -14.72 3.66 -5.41
CA ARG A 133 -14.11 4.19 -4.19
C ARG A 133 -14.21 3.22 -3.02
N ASN A 134 -15.37 2.58 -2.82
CA ASN A 134 -15.56 1.57 -1.78
C ASN A 134 -14.68 0.33 -2.01
N GLN A 135 -14.44 -0.07 -3.26
CA GLN A 135 -13.54 -1.18 -3.57
C GLN A 135 -12.07 -0.81 -3.34
N ILE A 136 -11.66 0.40 -3.73
CA ILE A 136 -10.32 0.93 -3.43
C ILE A 136 -10.13 1.02 -1.91
N GLU A 137 -11.12 1.53 -1.17
CA GLU A 137 -11.08 1.60 0.30
C GLU A 137 -11.10 0.21 0.95
N ARG A 138 -11.79 -0.79 0.38
CA ARG A 138 -11.74 -2.19 0.85
C ARG A 138 -10.38 -2.83 0.60
N ALA A 139 -9.83 -2.68 -0.59
CA ALA A 139 -8.53 -3.24 -0.93
C ALA A 139 -7.44 -2.56 -0.10
N LEU A 140 -7.53 -1.24 0.10
CA LEU A 140 -6.69 -0.51 1.05
C LEU A 140 -6.91 -1.00 2.47
N GLY A 141 -8.15 -1.26 2.88
CA GLY A 141 -8.48 -1.75 4.21
C GLY A 141 -7.97 -3.17 4.49
N VAL A 142 -8.02 -4.07 3.51
CA VAL A 142 -7.46 -5.44 3.60
C VAL A 142 -5.93 -5.37 3.57
N THR A 143 -5.37 -4.50 2.73
CA THR A 143 -3.93 -4.23 2.71
C THR A 143 -3.51 -3.66 4.07
N ASP A 144 -4.12 -2.58 4.57
CA ASP A 144 -3.82 -1.96 5.87
C ASP A 144 -4.15 -2.85 7.08
N ALA A 145 -5.17 -3.72 7.02
CA ALA A 145 -5.46 -4.69 8.07
C ALA A 145 -4.39 -5.78 8.15
N ALA A 146 -3.73 -6.08 7.02
CA ALA A 146 -2.51 -6.87 7.03
C ALA A 146 -1.32 -6.06 7.58
N PHE A 147 -1.31 -4.72 7.47
CA PHE A 147 -0.20 -3.83 7.86
C PHE A 147 -0.52 -2.87 9.03
N PRO A 148 -0.42 -3.29 10.31
CA PRO A 148 -0.75 -2.43 11.46
C PRO A 148 0.16 -1.18 11.63
N PHE A 149 1.31 -1.11 10.96
CA PHE A 149 2.29 -0.03 11.12
C PHE A 149 2.04 1.24 10.28
N SER A 150 1.17 1.23 9.26
CA SER A 150 0.89 2.44 8.44
C SER A 150 -0.02 3.45 9.15
N ARG A 151 -1.01 2.98 9.92
CA ARG A 151 -1.96 3.84 10.65
C ARG A 151 -1.28 4.82 11.61
N GLN A 152 -0.21 4.38 12.27
CA GLN A 152 0.45 5.18 13.30
C GLN A 152 1.19 6.40 12.72
N ARG A 153 1.68 6.32 11.48
CA ARG A 153 2.39 7.44 10.82
C ARG A 153 1.40 8.45 10.26
N GLN A 154 0.33 7.99 9.61
CA GLN A 154 -0.70 8.87 9.05
C GLN A 154 -1.54 9.56 10.13
N GLN A 155 -1.82 8.89 11.26
CA GLN A 155 -2.44 9.54 12.43
C GLN A 155 -1.53 10.60 13.07
N ARG A 156 -0.21 10.37 13.12
CA ARG A 156 0.74 11.37 13.63
C ARG A 156 0.83 12.60 12.73
N GLU A 157 0.79 12.44 11.41
CA GLU A 157 0.76 13.56 10.46
C GLU A 157 -0.55 14.35 10.56
N ARG A 158 -1.69 13.67 10.59
CA ARG A 158 -3.00 14.33 10.80
C ARG A 158 -3.12 15.02 12.16
N ALA A 159 -2.51 14.47 13.22
CA ALA A 159 -2.47 15.11 14.53
C ALA A 159 -1.56 16.36 14.54
N ARG A 160 -0.45 16.35 13.80
CA ARG A 160 0.42 17.53 13.63
C ARG A 160 -0.26 18.64 12.84
N GLU A 161 -0.98 18.31 11.77
CA GLU A 161 -1.73 19.29 10.98
C GLU A 161 -2.86 19.94 11.79
N ARG A 162 -3.60 19.15 12.59
CA ARG A 162 -4.62 19.70 13.51
C ARG A 162 -4.02 20.56 14.62
N GLY A 163 -2.84 20.19 15.13
CA GLY A 163 -2.11 21.00 16.11
C GLY A 163 -1.74 22.37 15.55
N MET A 164 -1.16 22.41 14.34
CA MET A 164 -0.78 23.67 13.70
C MET A 164 -1.98 24.55 13.33
N HIS A 165 -3.13 23.95 12.99
CA HIS A 165 -4.32 24.71 12.67
C HIS A 165 -4.92 25.40 13.92
N ASN A 166 -4.99 24.68 15.05
CA ASN A 166 -5.44 25.25 16.33
C ASN A 166 -4.49 26.34 16.85
N GLU A 167 -3.18 26.20 16.62
CA GLU A 167 -2.19 27.18 17.05
C GLU A 167 -2.29 28.48 16.24
N ARG A 168 -2.57 28.37 14.93
CA ARG A 168 -2.88 29.55 14.09
C ARG A 168 -4.14 30.29 14.54
N GLU A 169 -5.21 29.58 14.88
CA GLU A 169 -6.44 30.21 15.34
C GLU A 169 -6.26 30.93 16.69
N ARG A 170 -5.44 30.38 17.59
CA ARG A 170 -5.09 31.06 18.85
C ARG A 170 -4.30 32.34 18.61
N LEU A 171 -3.32 32.33 17.70
CA LEU A 171 -2.53 33.52 17.38
C LEU A 171 -3.40 34.64 16.75
N ILE A 172 -4.37 34.27 15.91
CA ILE A 172 -5.32 35.23 15.33
C ILE A 172 -6.23 35.83 16.42
N SER A 173 -6.69 35.02 17.38
CA SER A 173 -7.54 35.52 18.48
C SER A 173 -6.83 36.45 19.47
N LEU A 174 -5.51 36.31 19.62
CA LEU A 174 -4.69 37.16 20.49
C LEU A 174 -4.29 38.48 19.83
N SER A 175 -4.20 38.52 18.50
CA SER A 175 -3.91 39.73 17.72
C SER A 175 -5.10 40.69 17.57
N SER A 176 -6.29 40.25 17.99
CA SER A 176 -7.58 40.97 17.88
C SER A 176 -8.01 41.65 19.20
N ARG A 177 -7.18 41.61 20.25
CA ARG A 177 -7.40 42.29 21.52
C ARG A 177 -6.36 43.39 21.70
#